data_AF-A0A5N5TDU4-F1
#
_entry.id   AF-A0A5N5TDU4-F1
#
_cell.length_a   1.000
_cell.length_b   1.000
_cell.length_c   1.000
_cell.angle_alpha   90.00
_cell.angle_beta   90.00
_cell.angle_gamma   90.00
#
_symmetry.space_group_name_H-M   'P 1'
#
loop_
_entity.id
_entity.type
_entity.pdbx_description
1 polymer ?
#
loop_
_entity_poly.entity_id
_entity_poly.type
_entity_poly.pdbx_seq_one_letter_code
_entity_poly.pdbx_strand_id
1 'polypeptide(L)'
;GILLTVLLPVLLLSASAQKCTYNVENMSADQIINEAPPDWSFECMNKRIIEETVNSNNHIKGIVDCLHPDHPICAKDAYRVIAEEIFRRTDAGGRCPACSPETAALIDYTLRLLQQRQPRELRRGLGYLG
;
A
#
# COMPACT_ATOMS: atom_id res chain seq x y z
N GLY A 1 36.37 38.91 2.46
CA GLY A 1 35.49 37.76 2.75
C GLY A 1 34.13 38.08 2.18
N ILE A 2 33.59 37.37 1.20
CA ILE A 2 33.35 35.91 1.15
C ILE A 2 32.67 35.43 2.43
N LEU A 3 31.51 35.98 2.76
CA LEU A 3 30.64 35.40 3.79
C LEU A 3 29.18 35.89 3.69
N LEU A 4 28.69 36.04 2.46
CA LEU A 4 27.26 36.27 2.16
C LEU A 4 26.67 35.12 1.33
N THR A 5 27.21 33.92 1.57
CA THR A 5 26.75 32.63 1.02
C THR A 5 25.79 31.89 1.95
N VAL A 6 25.32 32.49 3.05
CA VAL A 6 24.59 31.77 4.11
C VAL A 6 23.11 32.16 4.20
N LEU A 7 22.55 32.79 3.17
CA LEU A 7 21.10 32.99 3.09
C LEU A 7 20.45 32.29 1.88
N LEU A 8 20.93 31.08 1.58
CA LEU A 8 20.09 30.00 1.07
C LEU A 8 19.32 29.35 2.26
N PRO A 9 18.14 29.86 2.64
CA PRO A 9 17.10 28.94 3.07
C PRO A 9 15.77 29.15 2.35
N VAL A 10 15.66 30.12 1.44
CA VAL A 10 14.37 30.49 0.81
C VAL A 10 14.05 29.67 -0.46
N LEU A 11 15.01 28.88 -0.97
CA LEU A 11 14.78 27.97 -2.12
C LEU A 11 14.81 26.48 -1.74
N LEU A 12 14.76 26.16 -0.44
CA LEU A 12 14.13 24.93 0.02
C LEU A 12 12.61 25.12 -0.09
N LEU A 13 12.14 25.42 -1.31
CA LEU A 13 10.82 25.02 -1.77
C LEU A 13 10.82 23.52 -1.58
N SER A 14 10.31 23.12 -0.43
CA SER A 14 9.47 21.96 -0.18
C SER A 14 9.23 21.18 -1.45
N ALA A 15 10.25 20.46 -1.91
CA ALA A 15 10.07 19.24 -2.66
C ALA A 15 9.53 18.26 -1.62
N SER A 16 8.29 18.48 -1.19
CA SER A 16 7.38 17.39 -0.91
C SER A 16 7.34 16.62 -2.22
N ALA A 17 8.30 15.71 -2.40
CA ALA A 17 8.22 14.68 -3.41
C ALA A 17 6.79 14.15 -3.32
N GLN A 18 6.01 14.37 -4.36
CA GLN A 18 4.60 14.01 -4.34
C GLN A 18 4.56 12.50 -4.15
N LYS A 19 4.19 12.08 -2.93
CA LYS A 19 4.18 10.69 -2.44
C LYS A 19 3.40 9.76 -3.35
N CYS A 20 2.44 10.32 -4.06
CA CYS A 20 1.79 9.73 -5.20
C CYS A 20 1.75 10.77 -6.32
N THR A 21 2.22 10.42 -7.51
CA THR A 21 2.12 11.27 -8.71
C THR A 21 0.70 11.29 -9.29
N TYR A 22 -0.16 10.37 -8.84
CA TYR A 22 -1.56 10.24 -9.27
C TYR A 22 -2.53 10.71 -8.19
N ASN A 23 -3.49 11.55 -8.58
CA ASN A 23 -4.58 11.94 -7.69
C ASN A 23 -5.65 10.83 -7.66
N VAL A 24 -5.53 9.94 -6.67
CA VAL A 24 -6.50 8.87 -6.42
C VAL A 24 -7.66 9.29 -5.50
N GLU A 25 -7.71 10.56 -5.06
CA GLU A 25 -8.71 11.04 -4.09
C GLU A 25 -10.14 10.88 -4.62
N ASN A 26 -10.32 11.03 -5.92
CA ASN A 26 -11.62 10.93 -6.60
C ASN A 26 -11.89 9.55 -7.24
N MET A 27 -11.00 8.57 -7.06
CA MET A 27 -11.18 7.22 -7.62
C MET A 27 -11.74 6.27 -6.56
N SER A 28 -12.71 5.43 -6.94
CA SER A 28 -13.14 4.33 -6.08
C SER A 28 -12.09 3.21 -6.02
N ALA A 29 -12.12 2.39 -4.97
CA ALA A 29 -11.28 1.20 -4.90
C ALA A 29 -11.48 0.29 -6.12
N ASP A 30 -12.73 0.12 -6.60
CA ASP A 30 -13.01 -0.67 -7.81
C ASP A 30 -12.30 -0.11 -9.06
N GLN A 31 -12.29 1.20 -9.24
CA GLN A 31 -11.60 1.83 -10.38
C GLN A 31 -10.10 1.57 -10.31
N ILE A 32 -9.48 1.82 -9.15
CA ILE A 32 -8.05 1.58 -8.93
C ILE A 32 -7.73 0.09 -9.11
N ILE A 33 -8.62 -0.78 -8.65
CA ILE A 33 -8.41 -2.22 -8.69
C ILE A 33 -8.47 -2.78 -10.11
N ASN A 34 -9.38 -2.27 -10.94
CA ASN A 34 -9.51 -2.67 -12.33
C ASN A 34 -8.39 -2.08 -13.20
N GLU A 35 -7.99 -0.85 -12.92
CA GLU A 35 -7.03 -0.08 -13.70
C GLU A 35 -6.03 0.57 -12.75
N ALA A 36 -5.03 -0.22 -12.33
CA ALA A 36 -3.98 0.28 -11.46
C ALA A 36 -3.22 1.41 -12.18
N PRO A 37 -3.13 2.62 -11.59
CA PRO A 37 -2.35 3.69 -12.19
C PRO A 37 -0.88 3.25 -12.36
N PRO A 38 -0.17 3.73 -13.40
CA PRO A 38 1.28 3.54 -13.50
C PRO A 38 1.97 3.99 -12.22
N ASP A 39 3.00 3.26 -11.77
CA ASP A 39 3.76 3.55 -10.56
C ASP A 39 2.94 3.60 -9.25
N TRP A 40 1.71 3.08 -9.26
CA TRP A 40 0.89 2.99 -8.05
C TRP A 40 1.56 2.07 -7.01
N SER A 41 1.67 2.54 -5.77
CA SER A 41 2.32 1.83 -4.67
C SER A 41 1.60 2.09 -3.35
N PHE A 42 2.11 1.54 -2.25
CA PHE A 42 1.56 1.79 -0.92
C PHE A 42 1.64 3.26 -0.49
N GLU A 43 2.49 4.08 -1.12
CA GLU A 43 2.54 5.52 -0.86
C GLU A 43 1.34 6.28 -1.44
N CYS A 44 0.61 5.66 -2.37
CA CYS A 44 -0.65 6.15 -2.91
C CYS A 44 -1.88 5.69 -2.11
N MET A 45 -1.70 4.86 -1.08
CA MET A 45 -2.82 4.33 -0.28
C MET A 45 -3.30 5.36 0.74
N ASN A 46 -4.61 5.42 0.94
CA ASN A 46 -5.23 6.18 2.02
C ASN A 46 -6.32 5.34 2.70
N LYS A 47 -6.80 5.81 3.86
CA LYS A 47 -7.79 5.07 4.67
C LYS A 47 -9.09 4.77 3.91
N ARG A 48 -9.55 5.68 3.05
CA ARG A 48 -10.78 5.49 2.26
C ARG A 48 -10.63 4.30 1.32
N ILE A 49 -9.57 4.26 0.52
CA ILE A 49 -9.30 3.16 -0.42
C ILE A 49 -9.13 1.84 0.34
N ILE A 50 -8.44 1.86 1.48
CA ILE A 50 -8.29 0.68 2.35
C ILE A 50 -9.67 0.18 2.81
N GLU A 51 -10.53 1.06 3.31
CA GLU A 51 -11.86 0.68 3.81
C GLU A 51 -12.75 0.11 2.71
N GLU A 52 -12.80 0.77 1.56
CA GLU A 52 -13.55 0.31 0.39
C GLU A 52 -13.05 -1.08 -0.08
N THR A 53 -11.72 -1.27 -0.12
CA THR A 53 -11.11 -2.55 -0.50
C THR A 53 -11.44 -3.65 0.51
N VAL A 54 -11.27 -3.39 1.81
CA VAL A 54 -11.52 -4.37 2.89
C VAL A 54 -13.00 -4.74 3.02
N ASN A 55 -13.90 -3.81 2.68
CA ASN A 55 -15.34 -4.07 2.65
C ASN A 55 -15.78 -4.98 1.50
N SER A 56 -14.93 -5.20 0.50
CA SER A 56 -15.22 -6.09 -0.61
C SER A 56 -14.56 -7.44 -0.40
N ASN A 57 -15.38 -8.48 -0.14
CA ASN A 57 -14.91 -9.86 -0.06
C ASN A 57 -14.14 -10.27 -1.32
N ASN A 58 -14.57 -9.78 -2.50
CA ASN A 58 -13.95 -10.11 -3.78
C ASN A 58 -12.55 -9.52 -3.90
N HIS A 59 -12.33 -8.28 -3.44
CA HIS A 59 -11.01 -7.67 -3.47
C HIS A 59 -10.05 -8.34 -2.50
N ILE A 60 -10.48 -8.59 -1.26
CA ILE A 60 -9.62 -9.23 -0.27
C ILE A 60 -9.27 -10.66 -0.69
N LYS A 61 -10.25 -11.45 -1.16
CA LYS A 61 -9.97 -12.78 -1.70
C LYS A 61 -9.00 -12.72 -2.88
N GLY A 62 -9.20 -11.79 -3.81
CA GLY A 62 -8.33 -11.63 -4.98
C GLY A 62 -6.89 -11.26 -4.62
N ILE A 63 -6.70 -10.38 -3.63
CA ILE A 63 -5.37 -10.03 -3.11
C ILE A 63 -4.73 -11.24 -2.43
N VAL A 64 -5.48 -11.96 -1.58
CA VAL A 64 -4.95 -13.15 -0.88
C VAL A 64 -4.63 -14.29 -1.83
N ASP A 65 -5.45 -14.54 -2.85
CA ASP A 65 -5.17 -15.56 -3.87
C ASP A 65 -3.92 -15.18 -4.71
N CYS A 66 -3.67 -13.88 -4.91
CA CYS A 66 -2.45 -13.39 -5.55
C CYS A 66 -1.19 -13.53 -4.66
N LEU A 67 -1.34 -13.54 -3.33
CA LEU A 67 -0.26 -13.77 -2.37
C LEU A 67 0.15 -15.24 -2.22
N HIS A 68 -0.53 -16.19 -2.86
CA HIS A 68 -0.20 -17.60 -2.71
C HIS A 68 1.24 -17.90 -3.20
N PRO A 69 2.11 -18.54 -2.39
CA PRO A 69 3.53 -18.69 -2.72
C PRO A 69 3.77 -19.61 -3.93
N ASP A 70 3.04 -20.72 -4.02
CA ASP A 70 3.23 -21.70 -5.11
C ASP A 70 2.33 -21.47 -6.33
N HIS A 71 1.14 -20.90 -6.11
CA HIS A 71 0.05 -20.82 -7.10
C HIS A 71 -0.63 -19.45 -7.08
N PRO A 72 0.10 -18.35 -7.36
CA PRO A 72 -0.48 -17.01 -7.31
C PRO A 72 -1.53 -16.82 -8.41
N ILE A 73 -2.74 -16.39 -8.03
CA ILE A 73 -3.81 -16.05 -8.97
C ILE A 73 -4.13 -14.56 -8.84
N CYS A 74 -3.55 -13.76 -9.74
CA CYS A 74 -3.71 -12.30 -9.76
C CYS A 74 -4.65 -11.89 -10.90
N ALA A 75 -5.96 -11.93 -10.66
CA ALA A 75 -6.97 -11.67 -11.69
C ALA A 75 -7.04 -10.20 -12.15
N LYS A 76 -6.42 -9.27 -11.40
CA LYS A 76 -6.40 -7.83 -11.69
C LYS A 76 -5.03 -7.26 -11.39
N ASP A 77 -4.61 -6.24 -12.15
CA ASP A 77 -3.28 -5.64 -12.04
C ASP A 77 -3.00 -5.06 -10.66
N ALA A 78 -3.98 -4.38 -10.04
CA ALA A 78 -3.80 -3.82 -8.71
C ALA A 78 -3.55 -4.90 -7.64
N TYR A 79 -4.15 -6.09 -7.78
CA TYR A 79 -3.90 -7.18 -6.83
C TYR A 79 -2.45 -7.63 -6.89
N ARG A 80 -1.90 -7.73 -8.10
CA ARG A 80 -0.49 -8.03 -8.33
C ARG A 80 0.41 -6.97 -7.73
N VAL A 81 0.15 -5.69 -8.00
CA VAL A 81 0.91 -4.57 -7.43
C VAL A 81 0.89 -4.61 -5.89
N ILE A 82 -0.29 -4.83 -5.29
CA ILE A 82 -0.43 -4.94 -3.83
C ILE A 82 0.38 -6.13 -3.30
N ALA A 83 0.24 -7.31 -3.91
CA ALA A 83 0.94 -8.51 -3.48
C ALA A 83 2.47 -8.34 -3.58
N GLU A 84 2.97 -7.79 -4.68
CA GLU A 84 4.39 -7.47 -4.87
C GLU A 84 4.90 -6.46 -3.84
N GLU A 85 4.14 -5.41 -3.53
CA GLU A 85 4.49 -4.45 -2.47
C GLU A 85 4.54 -5.10 -1.10
N ILE A 86 3.62 -6.01 -0.77
CA ILE A 86 3.65 -6.79 0.47
C ILE A 86 4.95 -7.61 0.52
N PHE A 87 5.22 -8.44 -0.48
CA PHE A 87 6.43 -9.26 -0.50
C PHE A 87 7.73 -8.44 -0.44
N ARG A 88 7.78 -7.29 -1.12
CA ARG A 88 8.97 -6.43 -1.13
C ARG A 88 9.25 -5.81 0.23
N ARG A 89 8.19 -5.47 0.97
CA ARG A 89 8.27 -4.69 2.20
C ARG A 89 8.27 -5.54 3.45
N THR A 90 7.73 -6.75 3.37
CA THR A 90 7.57 -7.66 4.49
C THR A 90 8.82 -8.52 4.70
N ASP A 91 9.33 -8.54 5.93
CA ASP A 91 10.37 -9.47 6.36
C ASP A 91 9.78 -10.87 6.63
N ALA A 92 10.64 -11.84 6.95
CA ALA A 92 10.25 -13.21 7.26
C ALA A 92 9.35 -13.37 8.52
N GLY A 93 8.93 -12.27 9.15
CA GLY A 93 7.99 -12.26 10.27
C GLY A 93 6.75 -11.40 10.01
N GLY A 94 6.45 -11.04 8.76
CA GLY A 94 5.25 -10.25 8.45
C GLY A 94 5.42 -8.74 8.69
N ARG A 95 6.61 -8.27 9.09
CA ARG A 95 6.84 -6.87 9.51
C ARG A 95 7.39 -6.05 8.37
N CYS A 96 7.12 -4.75 8.39
CA CYS A 96 7.70 -3.82 7.42
C CYS A 96 8.80 -2.93 8.04
N PRO A 97 10.06 -3.41 8.17
CA PRO A 97 11.12 -2.67 8.86
C PRO A 97 11.55 -1.40 8.11
N ALA A 98 11.36 -1.36 6.80
CA ALA A 98 11.71 -0.22 5.94
C ALA A 98 10.53 0.73 5.68
N CYS A 99 9.35 0.48 6.25
CA CYS A 99 8.20 1.36 6.06
C CYS A 99 8.40 2.71 6.76
N SER A 100 7.96 3.78 6.08
CA SER A 100 7.81 5.08 6.74
C SER A 100 6.79 4.98 7.89
N PRO A 101 6.85 5.87 8.90
CA PRO A 101 5.87 5.89 9.98
C PRO A 101 4.41 5.97 9.50
N GLU A 102 4.16 6.70 8.41
CA GLU A 102 2.83 6.82 7.82
C GLU A 102 2.37 5.50 7.18
N THR A 103 3.23 4.85 6.41
CA THR A 103 2.93 3.54 5.81
C THR A 103 2.70 2.49 6.88
N ALA A 104 3.51 2.48 7.94
CA ALA A 104 3.32 1.59 9.09
C ALA A 104 1.96 1.81 9.76
N ALA A 105 1.54 3.06 9.95
CA ALA A 105 0.22 3.37 10.52
C ALA A 105 -0.94 2.92 9.62
N LEU A 106 -0.79 2.99 8.28
CA LEU A 106 -1.78 2.46 7.34
C LEU A 106 -1.81 0.93 7.33
N ILE A 107 -0.66 0.26 7.46
CA ILE A 107 -0.59 -1.20 7.61
C ILE A 107 -1.30 -1.63 8.90
N ASP A 108 -0.99 -1.01 10.03
CA ASP A 108 -1.64 -1.30 11.32
C ASP A 108 -3.16 -1.07 11.25
N TYR A 109 -3.57 0.02 10.59
CA TYR A 109 -4.97 0.31 10.34
C TYR A 109 -5.64 -0.80 9.51
N THR A 110 -5.01 -1.21 8.41
CA THR A 110 -5.49 -2.25 7.51
C THR A 110 -5.60 -3.59 8.23
N LEU A 111 -4.59 -3.97 9.01
CA LEU A 111 -4.58 -5.23 9.78
C LEU A 111 -5.73 -5.26 10.79
N ARG A 112 -5.95 -4.18 11.54
CA ARG A 112 -7.09 -4.09 12.48
C ARG A 112 -8.43 -4.22 11.76
N LEU A 113 -8.56 -3.58 10.59
CA LEU A 113 -9.78 -3.64 9.80
C LEU A 113 -10.04 -5.06 9.26
N LEU A 114 -9.01 -5.72 8.77
CA LEU A 114 -9.06 -7.12 8.31
C LEU A 114 -9.37 -8.09 9.46
N GLN A 115 -8.82 -7.87 10.66
CA GLN A 115 -9.15 -8.68 11.85
C GLN A 115 -10.64 -8.61 12.19
N GLN A 116 -11.25 -7.43 12.02
CA GLN A 116 -12.67 -7.22 12.34
C GLN A 116 -13.60 -7.74 11.23
N ARG A 117 -13.26 -7.48 9.96
CA ARG A 117 -14.17 -7.68 8.82
C ARG A 117 -13.88 -8.94 8.02
N GLN A 118 -12.61 -9.36 7.93
CA GLN A 118 -12.15 -10.44 7.06
C GLN A 118 -11.16 -11.41 7.77
N PRO A 119 -11.44 -11.89 9.00
CA PRO A 119 -10.45 -12.62 9.81
C PRO A 119 -9.99 -13.94 9.19
N ARG A 120 -10.78 -14.55 8.30
CA ARG A 120 -10.40 -15.78 7.59
C ARG A 120 -9.33 -15.49 6.54
N GLU A 121 -9.56 -14.49 5.70
CA GLU A 121 -8.62 -14.13 4.63
C GLU A 121 -7.34 -13.53 5.20
N LEU A 122 -7.42 -12.77 6.30
CA LEU A 122 -6.23 -12.31 7.02
C LEU A 122 -5.34 -13.47 7.46
N ARG A 123 -5.91 -14.49 8.14
CA ARG A 123 -5.13 -15.65 8.59
C ARG A 123 -4.50 -16.40 7.42
N ARG A 124 -5.22 -16.54 6.32
CA ARG A 124 -4.74 -17.21 5.10
C ARG A 124 -3.59 -16.44 4.47
N GLY A 125 -3.74 -15.12 4.29
CA GLY A 125 -2.69 -14.26 3.74
C GLY A 125 -1.44 -14.23 4.61
N LEU A 126 -1.58 -14.14 5.94
CA LEU A 126 -0.44 -14.22 6.87
C LEU A 126 0.28 -15.57 6.76
N GLY A 127 -0.46 -16.68 6.65
CA GLY A 127 0.15 -18.01 6.47
C GLY A 127 0.95 -18.17 5.18
N TYR A 128 0.78 -17.29 4.19
CA TYR A 128 1.60 -17.27 2.98
C TYR A 128 2.89 -16.46 3.13
N LEU A 129 2.98 -15.58 4.12
CA LEU A 129 4.12 -14.69 4.34
C LEU A 129 5.20 -15.26 5.28
N GLY A 130 4.94 -16.41 5.92
CA GLY A 130 5.84 -17.06 6.87
C GLY A 130 5.36 -16.94 8.31
#